data_AF-A0A914NTK1-F1
#
_entry.id   AF-A0A914NTK1-F1
#
_cell.length_a   1.000
_cell.length_b   1.000
_cell.length_c   1.000
_cell.angle_alpha   90.00
_cell.angle_beta   90.00
_cell.angle_gamma   90.00
#
_symmetry.space_group_name_H-M   'P 1'
#
loop_
_entity.id
_entity.type
_entity.pdbx_description
1 polymer ?
#
loop_
_entity_poly.entity_id
_entity_poly.type
_entity_poly.pdbx_seq_one_letter_code
_entity_poly.pdbx_strand_id
1 'polypeptide(L)'
;MSISGCQVEPIGSLYDWEKEPLAIVKDGCQADHVGLVCPPQKTDYGIRVTVEAFRYQTTTQVQYTCLIRVCPFAPCPQTTCPSVEGCPGDDIVSRTLGSFGGRKRSKRFNENGKKGKNISRRDTVHWLAGSQRQRDQPFKMSSALQQQLILLGGDSLVRRRLIVVNSDDELRYYTRTGEIPLIRSGDWT
;
A
#
# COMPACT_ATOMS: atom_id res chain seq x y z
N MET A 1 12.39 -6.75 -3.00
CA MET A 1 11.70 -6.29 -4.23
C MET A 1 11.54 -4.78 -4.19
N SER A 2 11.50 -4.14 -5.36
CA SER A 2 11.19 -2.71 -5.55
C SER A 2 10.29 -2.53 -6.76
N ILE A 3 9.63 -1.38 -6.86
CA ILE A 3 8.83 -0.97 -8.01
C ILE A 3 9.49 0.28 -8.59
N SER A 4 9.72 0.32 -9.89
CA SER A 4 10.37 1.47 -10.54
C SER A 4 9.35 2.38 -11.21
N GLY A 5 8.30 1.82 -11.80
CA GLY A 5 7.24 2.62 -12.39
C GLY A 5 5.97 1.83 -12.65
N CYS A 6 4.86 2.55 -12.74
CA CYS A 6 3.56 2.03 -13.09
C CYS A 6 2.81 3.05 -13.93
N GLN A 7 2.08 2.56 -14.92
CA GLN A 7 1.21 3.38 -15.75
C GLN A 7 -0.14 2.69 -15.97
N VAL A 8 -1.14 3.50 -16.29
CA VAL A 8 -2.48 3.06 -16.67
C VAL A 8 -2.77 3.52 -18.08
N GLU A 9 -3.28 2.63 -18.91
CA GLU A 9 -3.66 2.94 -20.29
C GLU A 9 -5.09 2.44 -20.58
N PRO A 10 -5.88 3.16 -21.38
CA PRO A 10 -7.19 2.69 -21.77
C PRO A 10 -7.08 1.55 -22.79
N ILE A 11 -8.03 0.61 -22.74
CA ILE A 11 -8.19 -0.42 -23.77
C ILE A 11 -9.35 -0.03 -24.67
N GLY A 12 -9.07 0.10 -25.97
CA GLY A 12 -10.10 0.38 -26.97
C GLY A 12 -10.65 1.80 -26.91
N SER A 13 -9.87 2.77 -26.44
CA SER A 13 -10.26 4.18 -26.49
C SER A 13 -10.53 4.64 -27.94
N LEU A 14 -11.57 5.46 -28.09
CA LEU A 14 -11.99 6.04 -29.38
C LEU A 14 -11.13 7.24 -29.81
N TYR A 15 -10.51 7.95 -28.86
CA TYR A 15 -9.80 9.19 -29.13
C TYR A 15 -8.31 9.08 -28.85
N ASP A 16 -7.47 9.66 -29.71
CA ASP A 16 -6.02 9.56 -29.58
C ASP A 16 -5.47 10.25 -28.32
N TRP A 17 -6.09 11.36 -27.89
CA TRP A 17 -5.69 12.08 -26.67
C TRP A 17 -5.86 11.26 -25.40
N GLU A 18 -6.74 10.27 -25.41
CA GLU A 18 -7.03 9.43 -24.26
C GLU A 18 -6.05 8.24 -24.17
N LYS A 19 -5.40 7.88 -25.29
CA LYS A 19 -4.43 6.78 -25.38
C LYS A 19 -3.11 7.07 -24.66
N GLU A 20 -2.87 8.31 -24.24
CA GLU A 20 -1.68 8.67 -23.48
C GLU A 20 -1.70 7.96 -22.11
N PRO A 21 -0.68 7.15 -21.78
CA PRO A 21 -0.67 6.40 -20.53
C PRO A 21 -0.45 7.33 -19.34
N LEU A 22 -1.31 7.22 -18.33
CA LEU A 22 -1.17 7.95 -17.08
C LEU A 22 -0.12 7.27 -16.20
N ALA A 23 1.01 7.93 -15.96
CA ALA A 23 2.01 7.48 -15.00
C ALA A 23 1.49 7.66 -13.57
N ILE A 24 1.33 6.55 -12.84
CA ILE A 24 0.90 6.56 -11.43
C ILE A 24 2.08 6.37 -10.47
N VAL A 25 3.14 5.70 -10.91
CA VAL A 25 4.40 5.57 -10.18
C VAL A 25 5.55 5.85 -11.14
N LYS A 26 6.51 6.68 -10.72
CA LYS A 26 7.73 6.99 -11.45
C LYS A 26 8.91 7.05 -10.48
N ASP A 27 10.02 6.43 -10.87
CA ASP A 27 11.23 6.30 -10.04
C ASP A 27 10.95 5.72 -8.64
N GLY A 28 9.93 4.87 -8.53
CA GLY A 28 9.48 4.25 -7.28
C GLY A 28 8.63 5.13 -6.36
N CYS A 29 8.27 6.34 -6.78
CA CYS A 29 7.35 7.23 -6.06
C CYS A 29 6.08 7.53 -6.86
N GLN A 30 5.04 8.00 -6.17
CA GLN A 30 3.81 8.48 -6.80
C GLN A 30 4.11 9.57 -7.83
N ALA A 31 3.40 9.53 -8.96
CA ALA A 31 3.65 10.41 -10.11
C ALA A 31 2.38 10.87 -10.81
N ASP A 32 1.22 10.61 -10.23
CA ASP A 32 -0.09 10.94 -10.78
C ASP A 32 -0.41 12.43 -10.76
N HIS A 33 0.37 13.25 -10.04
CA HIS A 33 0.26 14.72 -9.93
C HIS A 33 -1.08 15.25 -9.41
N VAL A 34 -2.05 14.37 -9.13
CA VAL A 34 -3.42 14.71 -8.72
C VAL A 34 -3.72 14.23 -7.29
N GLY A 35 -2.91 13.33 -6.72
CA GLY A 35 -3.05 12.83 -5.35
C GLY A 35 -4.00 11.63 -5.20
N LEU A 36 -4.30 10.96 -6.30
CA LEU A 36 -5.03 9.69 -6.38
C LEU A 36 -4.17 8.50 -5.93
N VAL A 37 -2.84 8.62 -5.95
CA VAL A 37 -1.91 7.50 -5.72
C VAL A 37 -1.11 7.69 -4.43
N CYS A 38 -1.12 6.66 -3.59
CA CYS A 38 -0.25 6.60 -2.43
C CYS A 38 1.14 6.08 -2.76
N PRO A 39 2.17 6.52 -2.01
CA PRO A 39 3.52 5.97 -2.13
C PRO A 39 3.51 4.44 -2.03
N PRO A 40 4.32 3.72 -2.84
CA PRO A 40 4.37 2.27 -2.77
C PRO A 40 4.78 1.76 -1.39
N GLN A 41 3.93 0.93 -0.79
CA GLN A 41 4.15 0.38 0.55
C GLN A 41 4.73 -1.03 0.46
N LYS A 42 5.78 -1.30 1.24
CA LYS A 42 6.30 -2.66 1.40
C LYS A 42 5.40 -3.43 2.35
N THR A 43 5.05 -4.65 1.94
CA THR A 43 4.25 -5.60 2.74
C THR A 43 4.97 -6.94 2.78
N ASP A 44 4.55 -7.84 3.67
CA ASP A 44 5.17 -9.16 3.83
C ASP A 44 5.13 -10.02 2.56
N TYR A 45 4.16 -9.75 1.67
CA TYR A 45 3.91 -10.54 0.46
C TYR A 45 4.31 -9.82 -0.82
N GLY A 46 4.71 -8.55 -0.76
CA GLY A 46 4.73 -7.75 -1.96
C GLY A 46 4.94 -6.25 -1.76
N ILE A 47 4.85 -5.53 -2.87
CA ILE A 47 4.67 -4.07 -2.88
C ILE A 47 3.20 -3.81 -3.15
N ARG A 48 2.58 -2.98 -2.32
CA ARG A 48 1.20 -2.52 -2.49
C ARG A 48 1.21 -1.08 -2.97
N VAL A 49 0.55 -0.83 -4.08
CA VAL A 49 0.24 0.52 -4.57
C VAL A 49 -1.27 0.69 -4.43
N THR A 50 -1.68 1.75 -3.75
CA THR A 50 -3.09 2.11 -3.58
C THR A 50 -3.38 3.29 -4.49
N VAL A 51 -4.43 3.17 -5.31
CA VAL A 51 -4.85 4.18 -6.27
C VAL A 51 -6.35 4.36 -6.16
N GLU A 52 -6.82 5.60 -6.15
CA GLU A 52 -8.24 5.91 -6.29
C GLU A 52 -8.75 5.48 -7.66
N ALA A 53 -9.90 4.83 -7.70
CA ALA A 53 -10.46 4.33 -8.95
C ALA A 53 -10.89 5.51 -9.84
N PHE A 54 -10.47 5.49 -11.10
CA PHE A 54 -10.88 6.46 -12.12
C PHE A 54 -11.22 5.74 -13.42
N ARG A 55 -12.03 6.39 -14.24
CA ARG A 55 -12.49 5.84 -15.52
C ARG A 55 -12.16 6.81 -16.66
N TYR A 56 -11.81 6.22 -17.79
CA TYR A 56 -11.67 6.92 -19.06
C TYR A 56 -13.07 7.25 -19.64
N GLN A 57 -13.18 8.33 -20.41
CA GLN A 57 -14.45 8.79 -20.95
C GLN A 57 -15.04 7.79 -21.94
N THR A 58 -14.20 7.20 -22.81
CA THR A 58 -14.70 6.33 -23.90
C THR A 58 -14.62 4.85 -23.61
N THR A 59 -13.89 4.44 -22.56
CA THR A 59 -13.74 3.03 -22.20
C THR A 59 -13.78 2.80 -20.69
N THR A 60 -14.31 1.65 -20.32
CA THR A 60 -14.33 1.10 -18.96
C THR A 60 -13.16 0.17 -18.69
N GLN A 61 -12.47 -0.26 -19.75
CA GLN A 61 -11.40 -1.22 -19.68
C GLN A 61 -10.06 -0.50 -19.61
N VAL A 62 -9.26 -0.83 -18.60
CA VAL A 62 -7.95 -0.23 -18.38
C VAL A 62 -6.90 -1.31 -18.17
N GLN A 63 -5.67 -1.03 -18.58
CA GLN A 63 -4.53 -1.88 -18.33
C GLN A 63 -3.53 -1.16 -17.42
N TYR A 64 -3.29 -1.75 -16.26
CA TYR A 64 -2.19 -1.38 -15.39
C TYR A 64 -0.94 -2.12 -15.84
N THR A 65 0.15 -1.38 -16.05
CA THR A 65 1.45 -1.94 -16.38
C THR A 65 2.47 -1.42 -15.37
N CYS A 66 3.12 -2.31 -14.63
CA CYS A 66 4.13 -1.97 -13.63
C CYS A 66 5.45 -2.68 -13.90
N LEU A 67 6.55 -1.96 -13.73
CA LEU A 67 7.90 -2.50 -13.75
C LEU A 67 8.35 -2.79 -12.32
N ILE A 68 8.48 -4.07 -12.00
CA ILE A 68 8.94 -4.56 -10.70
C ILE A 68 10.36 -5.10 -10.82
N ARG A 69 11.14 -4.94 -9.76
CA ARG A 69 12.48 -5.49 -9.63
C ARG A 69 12.56 -6.43 -8.44
N VAL A 70 13.03 -7.65 -8.67
CA VAL A 70 13.30 -8.63 -7.61
C VAL A 70 14.82 -8.74 -7.43
N CYS A 71 15.29 -8.44 -6.22
CA CYS A 71 16.72 -8.47 -5.87
C CYS A 71 16.94 -9.56 -4.82
N PRO A 72 17.18 -10.82 -5.23
CA PRO A 72 17.35 -11.93 -4.30
C PRO A 72 18.73 -11.98 -3.64
N PHE A 73 19.76 -11.43 -4.31
CA PHE A 73 21.16 -11.51 -3.87
C PHE A 73 21.74 -10.19 -3.34
N ALA A 74 20.95 -9.11 -3.36
CA ALA A 74 21.35 -7.79 -2.90
C ALA A 74 20.11 -7.01 -2.45
N PRO A 75 20.24 -6.01 -1.57
CA PRO A 75 19.12 -5.14 -1.24
C PRO A 75 18.65 -4.40 -2.49
N CYS A 76 17.33 -4.36 -2.70
CA CYS A 76 16.76 -3.52 -3.75
C CYS A 76 16.95 -2.03 -3.43
N PRO A 77 17.01 -1.16 -4.47
CA PRO A 77 17.07 0.27 -4.28
C PRO A 77 15.91 0.74 -3.39
N GLN A 78 16.25 1.58 -2.41
CA GLN A 78 15.25 2.20 -1.55
C GLN A 78 15.03 3.64 -2.03
N THR A 79 13.77 3.98 -2.24
CA THR A 79 13.37 5.33 -2.59
C THR A 79 12.59 5.94 -1.44
N THR A 80 12.90 7.20 -1.13
CA THR A 80 12.16 8.00 -0.16
C THR A 80 11.23 8.92 -0.92
N CYS A 81 9.93 8.76 -0.70
CA CYS A 81 8.90 9.52 -1.40
C CYS A 81 8.35 10.64 -0.52
N PRO A 82 7.85 11.74 -1.11
CA PRO A 82 7.16 12.77 -0.35
C PRO A 82 5.85 12.20 0.21
N SER A 83 5.42 12.71 1.36
CA SER A 83 4.13 12.34 1.96
C SER A 83 2.98 12.85 1.11
N VAL A 84 1.96 12.03 0.92
CA VAL A 84 0.70 12.39 0.24
C VAL A 84 -0.41 12.43 1.29
N GLU A 85 -1.27 13.43 1.21
CA GLU A 85 -2.43 13.56 2.09
C GLU A 85 -3.41 12.40 1.88
N GLY A 86 -4.04 11.91 2.94
CA GLY A 86 -4.98 10.78 2.87
C GLY A 86 -4.33 9.39 2.75
N CYS A 87 -3.02 9.32 2.55
CA CYS A 87 -2.31 8.04 2.50
C CYS A 87 -1.91 7.54 3.89
N PRO A 88 -1.93 6.21 4.12
CA PRO A 88 -1.44 5.66 5.38
C PRO A 88 0.06 5.93 5.47
N GLY A 89 0.50 6.65 6.50
CA GLY A 89 1.92 6.79 6.80
C GLY A 89 2.54 5.43 7.17
N ASP A 90 3.86 5.31 7.02
CA ASP A 90 4.66 4.16 7.45
C ASP A 90 4.79 4.07 8.99
N ASP A 91 3.74 4.47 9.73
CA ASP A 91 3.71 4.46 11.19
C ASP A 91 3.35 3.05 11.69
N ILE A 92 4.33 2.14 11.61
CA ILE A 92 4.32 0.86 12.33
C ILE A 92 4.15 1.09 13.84
N VAL A 93 4.50 2.27 14.35
CA VAL A 93 4.43 2.64 15.78
C VAL A 93 3.00 2.95 16.25
N SER A 94 2.08 3.32 15.36
CA SER A 94 0.70 3.66 15.75
C SER A 94 -0.23 2.45 15.88
N ARG A 95 0.20 1.25 15.43
CA ARG A 95 -0.65 0.04 15.46
C ARG A 95 -0.51 -0.79 16.74
N THR A 96 0.47 -0.52 17.60
CA THR A 96 0.71 -1.26 18.85
C THR A 96 0.22 -0.56 20.12
N LEU A 97 -0.28 0.67 20.06
CA LEU A 97 -0.70 1.42 21.24
C LEU A 97 -1.97 2.26 21.03
N GLY A 98 -3.11 1.62 20.71
CA GLY A 98 -4.38 2.34 20.50
C GLY A 98 -5.68 1.64 20.91
N SER A 99 -5.66 0.38 21.36
CA SER A 99 -6.88 -0.39 21.69
C SER A 99 -7.39 -0.25 23.15
N PHE A 100 -7.03 0.82 23.87
CA PHE A 100 -7.63 1.11 25.18
C PHE A 100 -8.26 2.51 25.20
N GLY A 101 -9.40 2.63 24.52
CA GLY A 101 -10.21 3.84 24.53
C GLY A 101 -11.70 3.53 24.59
N GLY A 102 -12.27 3.46 25.80
CA GLY A 102 -13.66 3.85 26.01
C GLY A 102 -14.45 3.11 27.10
N ARG A 103 -14.65 3.76 28.25
CA ARG A 103 -15.99 4.18 28.70
C ARG A 103 -15.94 5.04 29.97
N LYS A 104 -16.52 6.24 29.86
CA LYS A 104 -16.82 7.20 30.94
C LYS A 104 -17.92 6.66 31.86
N ARG A 105 -17.81 6.87 33.18
CA ARG A 105 -18.98 7.13 34.04
C ARG A 105 -18.59 7.89 35.32
N SER A 106 -19.24 9.03 35.50
CA SER A 106 -19.16 9.94 36.65
C SER A 106 -20.05 9.48 37.81
N LYS A 107 -19.61 9.66 39.07
CA LYS A 107 -20.46 10.02 40.23
C LYS A 107 -19.62 10.53 41.42
N ARG A 108 -20.24 11.43 42.20
CA ARG A 108 -19.75 12.43 43.18
C ARG A 108 -19.41 11.93 44.61
N PHE A 109 -18.60 12.76 45.31
CA PHE A 109 -18.50 13.13 46.75
C PHE A 109 -18.32 12.00 47.80
N ASN A 110 -17.45 12.07 48.82
CA ASN A 110 -17.36 13.09 49.88
C ASN A 110 -16.06 12.94 50.72
N GLU A 111 -15.85 13.91 51.59
CA GLU A 111 -14.69 14.38 52.37
C GLU A 111 -14.11 13.48 53.50
N ASN A 112 -12.88 13.85 53.91
CA ASN A 112 -12.19 13.63 55.20
C ASN A 112 -11.40 12.34 55.46
N GLY A 113 -10.07 12.47 55.59
CA GLY A 113 -9.25 11.46 56.28
C GLY A 113 -7.73 11.48 56.06
N LYS A 114 -7.02 12.31 56.81
CA LYS A 114 -5.72 12.05 57.50
C LYS A 114 -4.52 11.41 56.74
N LYS A 115 -3.44 12.19 56.70
CA LYS A 115 -2.00 11.86 56.91
C LYS A 115 -1.50 10.47 56.47
N GLY A 116 -0.54 10.45 55.53
CA GLY A 116 0.30 9.28 55.32
C GLY A 116 1.41 9.44 54.28
N LYS A 117 2.61 9.83 54.76
CA LYS A 117 3.96 9.40 54.32
C LYS A 117 4.32 9.39 52.82
N ASN A 118 5.29 10.27 52.52
CA ASN A 118 6.24 10.14 51.41
C ASN A 118 6.84 8.72 51.35
N ILE A 119 6.72 8.04 50.20
CA ILE A 119 7.62 6.97 49.81
C ILE A 119 7.96 7.17 48.32
N SER A 120 9.23 7.50 48.13
CA SER A 120 9.98 7.41 46.89
C SER A 120 9.95 5.96 46.38
N ARG A 121 9.46 5.75 45.15
CA ARG A 121 9.83 4.58 44.33
C ARG A 121 10.21 5.08 42.94
N ARG A 122 11.52 5.37 42.80
CA ARG A 122 12.19 5.45 41.50
C ARG A 122 12.38 4.02 41.03
N ASP A 123 11.53 3.55 40.14
CA ASP A 123 11.78 2.30 39.42
C ASP A 123 12.72 2.61 38.24
N THR A 124 14.01 2.63 38.54
CA THR A 124 15.07 2.69 37.54
C THR A 124 15.18 1.31 36.89
N VAL A 125 14.64 1.16 35.69
CA VAL A 125 14.84 -0.06 34.89
C VAL A 125 16.25 0.01 34.28
N HIS A 126 17.19 -0.71 34.88
CA HIS A 126 18.50 -0.98 34.29
C HIS A 126 18.34 -2.01 33.17
N TRP A 127 18.47 -1.59 31.92
CA TRP A 127 18.69 -2.51 30.81
C TRP A 127 20.16 -2.93 30.83
N LEU A 128 20.43 -4.12 31.37
CA LEU A 128 21.71 -4.81 31.18
C LEU A 128 21.80 -5.21 29.70
N ALA A 129 22.66 -4.53 28.96
CA ALA A 129 23.04 -4.90 27.60
C ALA A 129 23.81 -6.22 27.63
N GLY A 130 23.06 -7.32 27.52
CA GLY A 130 23.59 -8.66 27.32
C GLY A 130 24.20 -8.78 25.93
N SER A 131 25.53 -8.80 25.89
CA SER A 131 26.35 -9.19 24.75
C SER A 131 26.00 -10.60 24.27
N GLN A 132 25.40 -10.71 23.08
CA GLN A 132 25.41 -11.95 22.30
C GLN A 132 25.97 -11.64 20.91
N ARG A 133 27.28 -11.91 20.76
CA ARG A 133 27.92 -12.06 19.45
C ARG A 133 27.41 -13.36 18.82
N GLN A 134 26.26 -13.29 18.16
CA GLN A 134 25.79 -14.38 17.32
C GLN A 134 26.59 -14.33 16.01
N ARG A 135 27.50 -15.29 15.86
CA ARG A 135 28.24 -15.51 14.62
C ARG A 135 27.24 -15.73 13.49
N ASP A 136 27.27 -14.87 12.49
CA ASP A 136 26.61 -15.09 11.20
C ASP A 136 27.15 -16.38 10.58
N GLN A 137 26.43 -17.49 10.74
CA GLN A 137 26.60 -18.61 9.83
C GLN A 137 25.92 -18.26 8.52
N PRO A 138 26.59 -18.36 7.36
CA PRO A 138 25.92 -18.22 6.09
C PRO A 138 24.90 -19.34 5.97
N PHE A 139 23.62 -18.98 5.91
CA PHE A 139 22.54 -19.91 5.56
C PHE A 139 22.95 -20.65 4.27
N LYS A 140 23.27 -21.94 4.37
CA LYS A 140 23.48 -22.80 3.19
C LYS A 140 22.13 -22.99 2.51
N MET A 141 21.85 -22.11 1.55
CA MET A 141 20.64 -22.16 0.73
C MET A 141 20.69 -23.40 -0.16
N SER A 142 19.56 -24.09 -0.35
CA SER A 142 19.51 -25.25 -1.24
C SER A 142 19.75 -24.81 -2.69
N SER A 143 20.46 -25.64 -3.47
CA SER A 143 20.76 -25.35 -4.88
C SER A 143 19.49 -25.12 -5.72
N ALA A 144 18.41 -25.86 -5.41
CA ALA A 144 17.12 -25.70 -6.06
C ALA A 144 16.48 -24.32 -5.78
N LEU A 145 16.50 -23.85 -4.54
CA LEU A 145 16.00 -22.50 -4.20
C LEU A 145 16.85 -21.40 -4.83
N GLN A 146 18.18 -21.59 -4.87
CA GLN A 146 19.08 -20.65 -5.51
C GLN A 146 18.80 -20.54 -7.02
N GLN A 147 18.57 -21.65 -7.71
CA GLN A 147 18.18 -21.67 -9.13
C GLN A 147 16.84 -20.96 -9.36
N GLN A 148 15.85 -21.20 -8.50
CA GLN A 148 14.55 -20.55 -8.59
C GLN A 148 14.65 -19.02 -8.41
N LEU A 149 15.50 -18.56 -7.48
CA LEU A 149 15.72 -17.14 -7.25
C LEU A 149 16.48 -16.45 -8.39
N ILE A 150 17.41 -17.15 -9.05
CA ILE A 150 18.09 -16.63 -10.24
C ILE A 150 17.06 -16.34 -11.35
N LEU A 151 16.11 -17.26 -11.57
CA LEU A 151 15.06 -17.09 -12.58
C LEU A 151 14.10 -15.94 -12.27
N LEU A 152 13.85 -15.67 -10.99
CA LEU A 152 12.95 -14.61 -10.55
C LEU A 152 13.65 -13.25 -10.42
N GLY A 153 14.98 -13.22 -10.39
CA GLY A 153 15.78 -12.02 -10.20
C GLY A 153 15.76 -11.11 -11.42
N GLY A 154 15.81 -9.80 -11.16
CA GLY A 154 15.85 -8.77 -12.21
C GLY A 154 14.52 -8.04 -12.38
N ASP A 155 14.37 -7.42 -13.55
CA ASP A 155 13.23 -6.57 -13.91
C ASP A 155 12.15 -7.38 -14.62
N SER A 156 10.90 -7.21 -14.19
CA SER A 156 9.74 -7.88 -14.76
C SER A 156 8.60 -6.89 -14.96
N LEU A 157 7.93 -6.99 -16.11
CA LEU A 157 6.73 -6.22 -16.41
C LEU A 157 5.51 -7.03 -16.01
N VAL A 158 4.74 -6.49 -15.07
CA VAL A 158 3.45 -7.06 -14.65
C VAL A 158 2.34 -6.24 -15.28
N ARG A 159 1.42 -6.92 -15.96
CA ARG A 159 0.24 -6.30 -16.57
C ARG A 159 -1.03 -6.85 -15.96
N ARG A 160 -1.98 -5.98 -15.67
CA ARG A 160 -3.31 -6.35 -15.18
C ARG A 160 -4.37 -5.55 -15.91
N ARG A 161 -5.32 -6.25 -16.52
CA ARG A 161 -6.51 -5.63 -17.09
C ARG A 161 -7.60 -5.56 -16.05
N LEU A 162 -8.21 -4.40 -15.90
CA LEU A 162 -9.31 -4.15 -14.99
C LEU A 162 -10.47 -3.51 -15.74
N ILE A 163 -11.64 -3.67 -15.14
CA ILE A 163 -12.88 -3.07 -15.61
C ILE A 163 -13.35 -2.15 -14.50
N VAL A 164 -13.48 -0.87 -14.84
CA VAL A 164 -13.91 0.17 -13.91
C VAL A 164 -15.38 0.46 -14.17
N VAL A 165 -16.18 0.29 -13.12
CA VAL A 165 -17.62 0.52 -13.09
C VAL A 165 -17.95 1.57 -12.04
N ASN A 166 -19.03 2.32 -12.25
CA ASN A 166 -19.41 3.45 -11.40
C ASN A 166 -20.31 3.03 -10.22
N SER A 167 -20.94 1.85 -10.31
CA SER A 167 -21.89 1.38 -9.29
C SER A 167 -21.86 -0.15 -9.12
N ASP A 168 -22.36 -0.61 -7.96
CA ASP A 168 -22.54 -2.04 -7.69
C ASP A 168 -23.54 -2.69 -8.65
N ASP A 169 -24.53 -1.93 -9.14
CA ASP A 169 -25.51 -2.45 -10.10
C ASP A 169 -24.89 -2.68 -11.47
N GLU A 170 -24.00 -1.78 -11.93
CA GLU A 170 -23.18 -2.01 -13.13
C GLU A 170 -22.27 -3.23 -12.96
N LEU A 171 -21.65 -3.39 -11.78
CA LEU A 171 -20.82 -4.57 -11.48
C LEU A 171 -21.62 -5.88 -11.55
N ARG A 172 -22.82 -5.89 -10.93
CA ARG A 172 -23.72 -7.05 -10.94
C ARG A 172 -24.20 -7.37 -12.34
N TYR A 173 -24.51 -6.34 -13.14
CA TYR A 173 -24.87 -6.49 -14.53
C TYR A 173 -23.72 -7.11 -15.32
N TYR A 174 -22.52 -6.52 -15.25
CA TYR A 174 -21.32 -7.02 -15.93
C TYR A 174 -20.98 -8.47 -15.54
N THR A 175 -21.09 -8.81 -14.27
CA THR A 175 -20.83 -10.19 -13.79
C THR A 175 -21.83 -11.19 -14.39
N ARG A 176 -23.05 -10.75 -14.72
CA ARG A 176 -24.10 -11.59 -15.30
C ARG A 176 -24.02 -11.67 -16.82
N THR A 177 -23.75 -10.56 -17.51
CA THR A 177 -23.84 -10.45 -18.97
C THR A 177 -22.50 -10.46 -19.68
N GLY A 178 -21.41 -10.12 -18.98
CA GLY A 178 -20.11 -9.83 -19.60
C GLY A 178 -20.05 -8.48 -20.32
N GLU A 179 -21.10 -7.66 -20.21
CA GLU A 179 -21.22 -6.36 -20.87
C GLU A 179 -21.38 -5.24 -19.86
N ILE A 180 -20.95 -4.03 -20.21
CA ILE A 180 -21.16 -2.84 -19.37
C ILE A 180 -22.11 -1.91 -20.12
N PRO A 181 -23.21 -1.45 -19.50
CA PRO A 181 -24.11 -0.52 -20.13
C PRO A 181 -23.32 0.73 -20.51
N LEU A 182 -23.16 0.97 -21.81
CA LEU A 182 -22.60 2.23 -22.28
C LEU A 182 -23.64 3.30 -21.98
N ILE A 183 -23.32 4.23 -21.07
CA ILE A 183 -24.09 5.46 -20.92
C ILE A 183 -23.99 6.18 -22.26
N ARG A 184 -25.03 6.03 -23.10
CA ARG A 184 -25.19 6.88 -24.26
C ARG A 184 -25.37 8.30 -23.72
N SER A 185 -24.53 9.21 -24.18
CA SER A 185 -24.61 10.65 -23.92
C SER A 185 -25.92 11.23 -24.49
N GLY A 186 -27.05 10.86 -23.90
CA GLY A 186 -28.39 11.15 -24.38
C GLY A 186 -29.48 11.07 -23.30
N ASP A 187 -29.24 10.40 -22.17
CA ASP A 187 -30.22 10.29 -21.08
C ASP A 187 -30.04 11.40 -20.02
N TRP A 188 -29.86 12.64 -20.47
CA TRP A 188 -30.03 13.85 -19.66
C TRP A 188 -31.23 14.63 -20.21
N THR A 189 -32.44 14.09 -20.02
CA THR A 189 -33.70 14.82 -20.21
C THR A 189 -34.63 14.52 -19.07
#